data_AF-A0A1X7SQ58-F1
#
_entry.id   AF-A0A1X7SQ58-F1
#
_cell.length_a   1.000
_cell.length_b   1.000
_cell.length_c   1.000
_cell.angle_alpha   90.00
_cell.angle_beta   90.00
_cell.angle_gamma   90.00
#
_symmetry.space_group_name_H-M   'P 1'
#
loop_
_entity.id
_entity.type
_entity.pdbx_description
1 polymer ?
#
loop_
_entity_poly.entity_id
_entity_poly.type
_entity_poly.pdbx_seq_one_letter_code
_entity_poly.pdbx_strand_id
1 'polypeptide(L)'
;MVHCSAGVGRTGTFIMLDIMMDRLKQEESINVYEVLRQLRSKRMYMVQTQAQYVFLHDALDELTTCGDTSIIGSNLRARVNKMHKMIPGKNITGFQEQYELLDQVGYKPSEMMYSDGTTTVNVPKNRYPEIVPLNMHRPRLRPDGSNGSDYINASFVDVSTGILY
;
A
#
# COMPACT_ATOMS: atom_id res chain seq x y z
N MET A 1 17.61 -8.59 -15.97
CA MET A 1 17.54 -7.28 -16.67
C MET A 1 16.30 -6.55 -16.17
N VAL A 2 16.40 -5.28 -15.75
CA VAL A 2 15.25 -4.44 -15.32
C VAL A 2 15.18 -3.22 -16.24
N HIS A 3 14.01 -2.92 -16.81
CA HIS A 3 13.83 -1.73 -17.65
C HIS A 3 12.44 -1.11 -17.47
N CYS A 4 12.29 0.12 -17.95
CA CYS A 4 11.00 0.77 -18.11
C CYS A 4 10.97 1.44 -19.50
N SER A 5 10.61 2.72 -19.61
CA SER A 5 10.77 3.48 -20.86
C SER A 5 12.23 3.97 -20.99
N ALA A 6 12.67 4.92 -20.16
CA ALA A 6 14.05 5.43 -20.18
C ALA A 6 15.05 4.59 -19.35
N GLY A 7 14.56 3.63 -18.56
CA GLY A 7 15.40 2.77 -17.72
C GLY A 7 16.08 3.49 -16.55
N VAL A 8 15.44 4.54 -15.99
CA VAL A 8 15.99 5.35 -14.88
C VAL A 8 15.00 5.63 -13.75
N GLY A 9 13.72 5.90 -14.06
CA GLY A 9 12.67 6.17 -13.07
C GLY A 9 12.24 4.92 -12.30
N ARG A 10 11.14 4.26 -12.74
CA ARG A 10 10.64 3.00 -12.15
C ARG A 10 11.71 1.91 -12.03
N THR A 11 12.61 1.82 -13.01
CA THR A 11 13.77 0.91 -12.96
C THR A 11 14.69 1.22 -11.78
N GLY A 12 15.01 2.51 -11.57
CA GLY A 12 15.83 2.92 -10.44
C GLY A 12 15.13 2.71 -9.11
N THR A 13 13.83 3.02 -9.02
CA THR A 13 13.01 2.73 -7.84
C THR A 13 13.03 1.25 -7.48
N PHE A 14 12.79 0.37 -8.45
CA PHE A 14 12.79 -1.08 -8.23
C PHE A 14 14.16 -1.60 -7.76
N ILE A 15 15.23 -1.25 -8.49
CA ILE A 15 16.60 -1.67 -8.14
C ILE A 15 17.00 -1.15 -6.76
N MET A 16 16.65 0.09 -6.46
CA MET A 16 16.97 0.70 -5.18
C MET A 16 16.24 0.02 -4.02
N LEU A 17 14.95 -0.28 -4.19
CA LEU A 17 14.17 -0.99 -3.19
C LEU A 17 14.78 -2.38 -2.91
N ASP A 18 15.11 -3.13 -3.96
CA ASP A 18 15.76 -4.45 -3.87
C ASP A 18 17.07 -4.40 -3.05
N ILE A 19 17.96 -3.45 -3.38
CA ILE A 19 19.21 -3.24 -2.62
C ILE A 19 18.93 -2.93 -1.15
N MET A 20 17.93 -2.09 -0.87
CA MET A 20 17.59 -1.70 0.50
C MET A 20 16.98 -2.83 1.30
N MET A 21 16.14 -3.65 0.69
CA MET A 21 15.57 -4.84 1.31
C MET A 21 16.66 -5.80 1.77
N ASP A 22 17.72 -5.97 0.99
CA ASP A 22 18.85 -6.80 1.37
C ASP A 22 19.72 -6.17 2.46
N ARG A 23 19.93 -4.84 2.42
CA ARG A 23 20.63 -4.13 3.49
C ARG A 23 19.89 -4.20 4.82
N LEU A 24 18.57 -4.03 4.82
CA LEU A 24 17.75 -4.15 6.03
C LEU A 24 17.85 -5.52 6.72
N LYS A 25 18.23 -6.58 5.99
CA LYS A 25 18.46 -7.91 6.57
C LYS A 25 19.84 -8.04 7.23
N GLN A 26 20.82 -7.22 6.84
CA GLN A 26 22.23 -7.35 7.22
C GLN A 26 22.70 -6.22 8.14
N GLU A 27 22.08 -5.05 8.05
CA GLU A 27 22.46 -3.81 8.70
C GLU A 27 21.31 -3.33 9.61
N GLU A 28 21.64 -2.75 10.77
CA GLU A 28 20.64 -2.20 11.71
C GLU A 28 20.09 -0.84 11.26
N SER A 29 20.68 -0.22 10.24
CA SER A 29 20.28 1.09 9.74
C SER A 29 20.48 1.18 8.24
N ILE A 30 19.65 1.99 7.58
CA ILE A 30 19.74 2.23 6.14
C ILE A 30 19.91 3.71 5.83
N ASN A 31 20.69 4.00 4.78
CA ASN A 31 20.85 5.35 4.26
C ASN A 31 20.35 5.44 2.82
N VAL A 32 19.09 5.87 2.69
CA VAL A 32 18.39 5.98 1.41
C VAL A 32 19.12 6.89 0.43
N TYR A 33 19.64 8.01 0.92
CA TYR A 33 20.35 8.99 0.10
C TYR A 33 21.68 8.44 -0.47
N GLU A 34 22.48 7.77 0.35
CA GLU A 34 23.79 7.27 -0.08
C GLU A 34 23.68 6.18 -1.14
N VAL A 35 22.70 5.28 -1.02
CA VAL A 35 22.46 4.26 -2.07
C VAL A 35 22.00 4.91 -3.36
N LEU A 36 21.12 5.92 -3.30
CA LEU A 36 20.72 6.66 -4.50
C LEU A 36 21.90 7.36 -5.16
N ARG A 37 22.78 7.99 -4.37
CA ARG A 37 24.01 8.62 -4.86
C ARG A 37 24.91 7.60 -5.55
N GLN A 38 25.07 6.41 -4.97
CA GLN A 38 25.83 5.31 -5.58
C GLN A 38 25.20 4.86 -6.90
N LEU A 39 23.89 4.66 -6.97
CA LEU A 39 23.19 4.31 -8.21
C LEU A 39 23.38 5.39 -9.29
N ARG A 40 23.26 6.66 -8.92
CA ARG A 40 23.46 7.79 -9.84
C ARG A 40 24.89 7.92 -10.36
N SER A 41 25.88 7.43 -9.60
CA SER A 41 27.27 7.35 -10.07
C SER A 41 27.47 6.30 -11.17
N LYS A 42 26.60 5.29 -11.24
CA LYS A 42 26.65 4.23 -12.27
C LYS A 42 25.76 4.55 -13.47
N ARG A 43 24.61 5.18 -13.24
CA ARG A 43 23.69 5.63 -14.29
C ARG A 43 22.98 6.91 -13.84
N MET A 44 23.13 7.98 -14.59
CA MET A 44 22.50 9.26 -14.27
C MET A 44 20.96 9.15 -14.21
N TYR A 45 20.33 10.02 -13.40
CA TYR A 45 18.87 10.13 -13.23
C TYR A 45 18.14 8.90 -12.64
N MET A 46 18.86 7.92 -12.08
CA MET A 46 18.22 6.86 -11.30
C MET A 46 17.33 7.45 -10.21
N VAL A 47 16.11 6.92 -10.07
CA VAL A 47 15.00 7.51 -9.28
C VAL A 47 14.76 8.95 -9.71
N GLN A 48 13.96 9.10 -10.76
CA GLN A 48 13.88 10.33 -11.54
C GLN A 48 13.03 11.42 -10.87
N THR A 49 11.98 11.05 -10.14
CA THR A 49 11.02 12.01 -9.58
C THR A 49 11.01 11.99 -8.06
N GLN A 50 10.59 13.10 -7.45
CA GLN A 50 10.40 13.17 -6.01
C GLN A 50 9.39 12.12 -5.52
N ALA A 51 8.28 11.93 -6.23
CA ALA A 51 7.27 10.93 -5.87
C ALA A 51 7.85 9.50 -5.83
N GLN A 52 8.77 9.15 -6.73
CA GLN A 52 9.48 7.86 -6.70
C GLN A 52 10.41 7.73 -5.49
N TYR A 53 11.02 8.84 -5.05
CA TYR A 53 11.87 8.87 -3.86
C TYR A 53 11.04 8.77 -2.58
N VAL A 54 9.92 9.48 -2.49
CA VAL A 54 8.95 9.37 -1.38
C VAL A 54 8.43 7.93 -1.29
N PHE A 55 8.01 7.35 -2.41
CA PHE A 55 7.57 5.96 -2.45
C PHE A 55 8.61 4.96 -1.92
N LEU A 56 9.91 5.21 -2.14
CA LEU A 56 10.95 4.34 -1.56
C LEU A 56 10.95 4.40 -0.03
N HIS A 57 10.78 5.57 0.56
CA HIS A 57 10.67 5.71 2.01
C HIS A 57 9.40 5.03 2.52
N ASP A 58 8.26 5.28 1.88
CA ASP A 58 6.98 4.68 2.27
C ASP A 58 7.03 3.14 2.21
N ALA A 59 7.60 2.58 1.13
CA ALA A 59 7.72 1.14 0.96
C ALA A 59 8.70 0.49 1.97
N LEU A 60 9.77 1.20 2.34
CA LEU A 60 10.72 0.71 3.34
C LEU A 60 10.12 0.79 4.75
N ASP A 61 9.40 1.86 5.06
CA ASP A 61 8.69 2.02 6.32
C ASP A 61 7.63 0.91 6.49
N GLU A 62 6.82 0.65 5.45
CA GLU A 62 5.86 -0.46 5.43
C GLU A 62 6.55 -1.81 5.64
N LEU A 63 7.66 -2.07 4.96
CA LEU A 63 8.42 -3.32 5.12
C LEU A 63 8.94 -3.50 6.55
N THR A 64 9.48 -2.45 7.16
CA THR A 64 9.99 -2.51 8.54
C THR A 64 8.89 -2.61 9.58
N THR A 65 7.72 -2.05 9.31
CA THR A 65 6.57 -2.07 10.21
C THR A 65 5.82 -3.41 10.14
N CYS A 66 5.55 -3.91 8.94
CA CYS A 66 4.78 -5.15 8.74
C CYS A 66 5.62 -6.42 8.82
N GLY A 67 6.85 -6.39 8.30
CA GLY A 67 7.64 -7.59 8.03
C GLY A 67 6.95 -8.56 7.05
N ASP A 68 7.45 -9.81 7.00
CA ASP A 68 6.84 -10.87 6.20
C ASP A 68 5.66 -11.51 6.94
N THR A 69 4.45 -11.26 6.43
CA THR A 69 3.20 -11.80 6.96
C THR A 69 2.71 -13.04 6.20
N SER A 70 3.46 -13.50 5.19
CA SER A 70 3.11 -14.68 4.40
C SER A 70 3.14 -15.97 5.23
N ILE A 71 2.25 -16.90 4.90
CA ILE A 71 2.12 -18.17 5.61
C ILE A 71 2.06 -19.30 4.58
N ILE A 72 3.03 -20.21 4.65
CA ILE A 72 2.96 -21.47 3.92
C ILE A 72 1.77 -22.27 4.45
N GLY A 73 0.91 -22.79 3.56
CA GLY A 73 -0.34 -23.45 3.95
C GLY A 73 -0.18 -24.57 5.00
N SER A 74 0.92 -25.33 4.93
CA SER A 74 1.26 -26.36 5.93
C SER A 74 1.45 -25.81 7.35
N ASN A 75 1.86 -24.55 7.47
CA ASN A 75 2.09 -23.86 8.74
C ASN A 75 0.87 -23.07 9.24
N LEU A 76 -0.23 -23.04 8.48
CA LEU A 76 -1.42 -22.23 8.81
C LEU A 76 -1.97 -22.54 10.20
N ARG A 77 -2.16 -23.82 10.54
CA ARG A 77 -2.69 -24.23 11.84
C ARG A 77 -1.79 -23.77 12.99
N ALA A 78 -0.48 -23.93 12.84
CA ALA A 78 0.49 -23.50 13.84
C ALA A 78 0.46 -21.97 14.03
N ARG A 79 0.40 -21.22 12.93
CA ARG A 79 0.30 -19.75 12.95
C ARG A 79 -0.99 -19.30 13.63
N VAL A 80 -2.15 -19.83 13.23
CA VAL A 80 -3.45 -19.49 13.84
C VAL A 80 -3.47 -19.79 15.34
N ASN A 81 -2.92 -20.92 15.78
CA ASN A 81 -2.83 -21.26 17.20
C ASN A 81 -1.92 -20.28 17.97
N LYS A 82 -0.82 -19.82 17.37
CA LYS A 82 0.04 -18.79 17.96
C LYS A 82 -0.70 -17.45 18.07
N MET A 83 -1.45 -17.06 17.04
CA MET A 83 -2.15 -15.78 16.94
C MET A 83 -3.30 -15.63 17.95
N HIS A 84 -3.93 -16.73 18.37
CA HIS A 84 -4.94 -16.71 19.43
C HIS A 84 -4.37 -16.46 20.83
N LYS A 85 -3.08 -16.70 21.05
CA LYS A 85 -2.45 -16.53 22.36
C LYS A 85 -2.19 -15.05 22.65
N MET A 86 -2.22 -14.69 23.92
CA MET A 86 -1.73 -13.39 24.37
C MET A 86 -0.22 -13.29 24.16
N ILE A 87 0.22 -12.10 23.72
CA ILE A 87 1.64 -11.82 23.52
C ILE A 87 2.29 -11.57 24.88
N PRO A 88 3.43 -12.21 25.20
CA PRO A 88 4.14 -11.94 26.45
C PRO A 88 4.45 -10.45 26.60
N GLY A 89 4.08 -9.87 27.75
CA GLY A 89 4.28 -8.44 28.02
C GLY A 89 3.23 -7.51 27.41
N LYS A 90 2.24 -8.02 26.65
CA LYS A 90 1.09 -7.25 26.16
C LYS A 90 -0.22 -7.91 26.61
N ASN A 91 -1.26 -7.11 26.78
CA ASN A 91 -2.61 -7.59 27.11
C ASN A 91 -3.49 -7.76 25.85
N ILE A 92 -2.87 -8.15 24.74
CA ILE A 92 -3.53 -8.33 23.44
C ILE A 92 -3.11 -9.65 22.82
N THR A 93 -3.97 -10.20 21.96
CA THR A 93 -3.65 -11.41 21.18
C THR A 93 -2.77 -11.08 19.97
N GLY A 94 -2.14 -12.09 19.38
CA GLY A 94 -1.47 -11.92 18.09
C GLY A 94 -2.39 -11.39 16.99
N PHE A 95 -3.67 -11.81 16.96
CA PHE A 95 -4.64 -11.28 15.99
C PHE A 95 -4.91 -9.79 16.19
N GLN A 96 -5.07 -9.37 17.44
CA GLN A 96 -5.29 -7.97 17.74
C GLN A 96 -4.08 -7.13 17.36
N GLU A 97 -2.87 -7.58 17.70
CA GLU A 97 -1.63 -6.90 17.27
C GLU A 97 -1.56 -6.75 15.74
N GLN A 98 -1.83 -7.82 14.98
CA GLN A 98 -1.85 -7.71 13.51
C GLN A 98 -2.97 -6.83 12.96
N TYR A 99 -4.14 -6.82 13.62
CA TYR A 99 -5.24 -5.95 13.22
C TYR A 99 -4.88 -4.47 13.45
N GLU A 100 -4.24 -4.15 14.57
CA GLU A 100 -3.78 -2.80 14.90
C GLU A 100 -2.71 -2.29 13.92
N LEU A 101 -1.90 -3.18 13.32
CA LEU A 101 -0.97 -2.78 12.24
C LEU A 101 -1.68 -2.19 11.03
N LEU A 102 -2.92 -2.61 10.72
CA LEU A 102 -3.66 -2.09 9.56
C LEU A 102 -3.90 -0.58 9.65
N ASP A 103 -4.02 -0.01 10.86
CA ASP A 103 -4.17 1.43 11.04
C ASP A 103 -2.84 2.20 10.92
N GLN A 104 -1.72 1.52 11.19
CA GLN A 104 -0.38 2.10 11.10
C GLN A 104 0.08 2.21 9.64
N VAL A 105 -0.11 1.15 8.86
CA VAL A 105 0.33 1.09 7.45
C VAL A 105 -0.76 1.43 6.45
N GLY A 106 -2.01 1.51 6.90
CA GLY A 106 -3.14 1.84 6.05
C GLY A 106 -2.95 3.20 5.38
N TYR A 107 -3.11 3.24 4.05
CA TYR A 107 -3.15 4.49 3.32
C TYR A 107 -4.23 5.42 3.91
N LYS A 108 -3.85 6.65 4.26
CA LYS A 108 -4.73 7.67 4.85
C LYS A 108 -5.07 8.74 3.80
N PRO A 109 -6.17 8.60 3.05
CA PRO A 109 -6.50 9.53 1.98
C PRO A 109 -6.98 10.86 2.57
N SER A 110 -6.73 11.96 1.87
CA SER A 110 -7.29 13.25 2.28
C SER A 110 -8.79 13.31 2.01
N GLU A 111 -9.53 14.13 2.76
CA GLU A 111 -10.98 14.31 2.58
C GLU A 111 -11.37 14.67 1.14
N MET A 112 -10.51 15.41 0.43
CA MET A 112 -10.71 15.79 -0.97
C MET A 112 -10.85 14.56 -1.89
N MET A 113 -10.25 13.42 -1.54
CA MET A 113 -10.33 12.20 -2.34
C MET A 113 -11.69 11.49 -2.26
N TYR A 114 -12.59 11.97 -1.41
CA TYR A 114 -13.96 11.44 -1.25
C TYR A 114 -15.04 12.40 -1.77
N SER A 115 -14.64 13.53 -2.36
CA SER A 115 -15.53 14.65 -2.67
C SER A 115 -16.76 14.27 -3.50
N ASP A 116 -16.65 13.30 -4.43
CA ASP A 116 -17.77 12.90 -5.27
C ASP A 116 -18.92 12.32 -4.41
N GLY A 117 -18.57 11.50 -3.42
CA GLY A 117 -19.53 10.84 -2.53
C GLY A 117 -20.10 11.75 -1.45
N THR A 118 -19.45 12.88 -1.15
CA THR A 118 -19.84 13.81 -0.08
C THR A 118 -20.58 15.05 -0.58
N THR A 119 -20.84 15.17 -1.89
CA THR A 119 -21.71 16.23 -2.42
C THR A 119 -23.13 16.14 -1.85
N THR A 120 -23.81 17.28 -1.74
CA THR A 120 -25.20 17.35 -1.24
C THR A 120 -26.17 16.46 -2.03
N VAL A 121 -25.92 16.26 -3.33
CA VAL A 121 -26.73 15.38 -4.20
C VAL A 121 -26.44 13.88 -4.01
N ASN A 122 -25.25 13.52 -3.53
CA ASN A 122 -24.82 12.12 -3.41
C ASN A 122 -24.82 11.60 -1.97
N VAL A 123 -24.76 12.47 -0.94
CA VAL A 123 -24.89 12.08 0.47
C VAL A 123 -26.14 11.21 0.71
N PRO A 124 -27.34 11.53 0.19
CA PRO A 124 -28.52 10.68 0.37
C PRO A 124 -28.43 9.30 -0.30
N LYS A 125 -27.46 9.10 -1.21
CA LYS A 125 -27.23 7.84 -1.93
C LYS A 125 -26.27 6.90 -1.16
N ASN A 126 -25.74 7.35 -0.02
CA ASN A 126 -24.88 6.57 0.86
C ASN A 126 -25.70 6.01 2.02
N ARG A 127 -25.60 4.70 2.29
CA ARG A 127 -26.22 4.10 3.47
C ARG A 127 -25.56 4.59 4.77
N TYR A 128 -24.23 4.73 4.73
CA TYR A 128 -23.39 5.19 5.82
C TYR A 128 -22.58 6.39 5.32
N PRO A 129 -22.81 7.62 5.80
CA PRO A 129 -22.12 8.82 5.34
C PRO A 129 -20.59 8.78 5.50
N GLU A 130 -20.11 8.03 6.49
CA GLU A 130 -18.71 7.81 6.80
C GLU A 130 -18.04 6.74 5.93
N ILE A 131 -18.83 5.92 5.22
CA ILE A 131 -18.34 4.88 4.31
C ILE A 131 -18.64 5.29 2.88
N VAL A 132 -17.70 6.04 2.28
CA VAL A 132 -17.79 6.55 0.91
C VAL A 132 -16.58 6.08 0.09
N PRO A 133 -16.76 5.84 -1.23
CA PRO A 133 -15.68 5.35 -2.06
C PRO A 133 -14.68 6.47 -2.39
N LEU A 134 -13.41 6.10 -2.60
CA LEU A 134 -12.43 7.02 -3.16
C LEU A 134 -12.79 7.39 -4.60
N ASN A 135 -12.69 8.67 -4.95
CA ASN A 135 -12.99 9.21 -6.27
C ASN A 135 -12.26 8.48 -7.40
N MET A 136 -11.02 8.03 -7.12
CA MET A 136 -10.14 7.35 -8.07
C MET A 136 -10.53 5.88 -8.32
N HIS A 137 -11.25 5.24 -7.38
CA HIS A 137 -11.56 3.82 -7.44
C HIS A 137 -13.06 3.54 -7.54
N ARG A 138 -13.92 4.56 -7.57
CA ARG A 138 -15.36 4.38 -7.76
C ARG A 138 -15.71 4.05 -9.21
N PRO A 139 -16.72 3.21 -9.47
CA PRO A 139 -17.33 3.12 -10.78
C PRO A 139 -18.05 4.43 -11.12
N ARG A 140 -17.94 4.85 -12.38
CA ARG A 140 -18.67 5.99 -12.94
C ARG A 140 -19.75 5.46 -13.87
N LEU A 141 -21.01 5.66 -13.50
CA LEU A 141 -22.15 5.23 -14.31
C LEU A 141 -22.32 6.15 -15.53
N ARG A 142 -23.02 5.67 -16.56
CA ARG A 142 -23.41 6.52 -17.69
C ARG A 142 -24.40 7.58 -17.16
N PRO A 143 -24.08 8.88 -17.25
CA PRO A 143 -24.99 9.93 -16.79
C PRO A 143 -26.29 9.94 -17.60
N ASP A 144 -27.41 10.25 -16.95
CA ASP A 144 -28.72 10.41 -17.59
C ASP A 144 -29.12 11.89 -17.78
N GLY A 145 -28.22 12.82 -17.42
CA GLY A 145 -28.45 14.26 -17.45
C GLY A 145 -28.89 14.86 -16.11
N SER A 146 -29.27 14.04 -15.12
CA SER A 146 -29.51 14.50 -13.75
C SER A 146 -28.22 14.62 -12.95
N ASN A 147 -28.20 15.55 -11.98
CA ASN A 147 -27.01 15.81 -11.16
C ASN A 147 -26.64 14.59 -10.30
N GLY A 148 -25.38 14.15 -10.40
CA GLY A 148 -24.87 12.99 -9.68
C GLY A 148 -25.42 11.64 -10.17
N SER A 149 -26.03 11.57 -11.36
CA SER A 149 -26.48 10.30 -11.97
C SER A 149 -25.35 9.31 -12.26
N ASP A 150 -24.11 9.80 -12.33
CA ASP A 150 -22.92 8.98 -12.52
C ASP A 150 -22.42 8.33 -11.22
N TYR A 151 -23.04 8.63 -10.07
CA TYR A 151 -22.59 8.20 -8.75
C TYR A 151 -23.36 6.99 -8.23
N ILE A 152 -22.60 6.01 -7.75
CA ILE A 152 -23.04 4.92 -6.90
C ILE A 152 -21.97 4.69 -5.82
N ASN A 153 -22.40 4.39 -4.59
CA ASN A 153 -21.48 4.04 -3.50
C ASN A 153 -20.95 2.61 -3.72
N ALA A 154 -19.83 2.51 -4.44
CA ALA A 154 -19.12 1.28 -4.72
C ALA A 154 -17.65 1.59 -5.03
N SER A 155 -16.78 0.60 -4.86
CA SER A 155 -15.36 0.69 -5.20
C SER A 155 -14.94 -0.52 -6.03
N PHE A 156 -14.07 -0.31 -7.02
CA PHE A 156 -13.31 -1.41 -7.61
C PHE A 156 -12.31 -1.95 -6.60
N VAL A 157 -12.19 -3.27 -6.54
CA VAL A 157 -11.24 -3.98 -5.68
C VAL A 157 -10.50 -4.98 -6.53
N ASP A 158 -9.17 -4.86 -6.55
CA ASP A 158 -8.33 -5.82 -7.23
C ASP A 158 -8.29 -7.12 -6.44
N VAL A 159 -8.56 -8.23 -7.12
CA VAL A 159 -8.47 -9.59 -6.56
C VAL A 159 -7.50 -10.40 -7.40
N SER A 160 -6.68 -11.21 -6.74
CA SER A 160 -5.79 -12.13 -7.48
C SER A 160 -6.62 -13.18 -8.21
N THR A 161 -6.51 -13.25 -9.54
CA THR A 161 -7.00 -14.38 -10.32
C THR A 161 -5.97 -15.50 -10.18
N GLY A 162 -6.11 -16.33 -9.16
CA GLY A 162 -5.17 -17.42 -8.90
C GLY A 162 -5.05 -18.36 -10.10
N ILE A 163 -3.98 -18.23 -10.88
CA ILE A 163 -3.43 -19.36 -11.63
C ILE A 163 -2.54 -20.10 -10.62
N LEU A 164 -3.16 -21.04 -9.91
CA LEU A 164 -2.45 -22.06 -9.16
C LEU A 164 -1.78 -22.96 -10.21
N TYR A 165 -0.46 -22.89 -10.34
CA TYR A 165 0.34 -23.93 -10.98
C TYR A 165 0.67 -25.04 -9.98
#